data_AF-A0AAD0T5M5-F1
#
_entry.id   AF-A0AAD0T5M5-F1
#
_cell.length_a   1.000
_cell.length_b   1.000
_cell.length_c   1.000
_cell.angle_alpha   90.00
_cell.angle_beta   90.00
_cell.angle_gamma   90.00
#
_symmetry.space_group_name_H-M   'P 1'
#
loop_
_entity.id
_entity.type
_entity.pdbx_description
1 polymer ?
#
loop_
_entity_poly.entity_id
_entity_poly.type
_entity_poly.pdbx_seq_one_letter_code
_entity_poly.pdbx_strand_id
1 'polypeptide(L)'
;MKLKETVLNPLFENNPIALQILGICSALAVTTKMESVAVMCLAVTLVCAFANLFVSLIRNHVPSAIRIIVMMTIIASLVIVTDQLLKAYVYDVAKSMSVYIGLIITNCIVMGRAEAYAMKNPPIMSFFDGIGNGIGYSIVLVFVGFFRELLGSGKLFGVSILATTGEGGWYQTNGMALLAPSAFFLIGFFIWGLRTWKKDQIEEM
;
A
#
# COMPACT_ATOMS: atom_id res chain seq x y z
N MET A 1 -10.52 23.63 0.87
CA MET A 1 -10.31 22.34 1.55
C MET A 1 -8.98 22.42 2.28
N LYS A 2 -8.95 22.27 3.61
CA LYS A 2 -7.71 22.49 4.38
C LYS A 2 -6.77 21.32 4.12
N LEU A 3 -5.49 21.59 3.82
CA LEU A 3 -4.43 20.57 3.60
C LEU A 3 -4.47 19.43 4.64
N LYS A 4 -4.82 19.79 5.89
CA LYS A 4 -4.94 18.89 7.02
C LYS A 4 -6.04 17.82 6.84
N GLU A 5 -7.17 18.17 6.23
CA GLU A 5 -8.27 17.24 5.91
C GLU A 5 -7.86 16.28 4.79
N THR A 6 -7.15 16.77 3.76
CA THR A 6 -6.68 15.94 2.64
C THR A 6 -5.69 14.85 3.09
N VAL A 7 -4.91 15.10 4.15
CA VAL A 7 -3.94 14.14 4.69
C VAL A 7 -4.56 13.24 5.77
N LEU A 8 -5.48 13.76 6.60
CA LEU A 8 -6.09 12.99 7.70
C LEU A 8 -7.30 12.16 7.29
N ASN A 9 -8.09 12.60 6.31
CA ASN A 9 -9.29 11.87 5.87
C ASN A 9 -8.96 10.46 5.31
N PRO A 10 -7.90 10.25 4.50
CA PRO A 10 -7.52 8.92 4.04
C PRO A 10 -7.08 7.97 5.17
N LEU A 11 -6.68 8.53 6.33
CA LEU A 11 -6.17 7.76 7.45
C LEU A 11 -7.30 7.12 8.28
N PHE A 12 -8.41 7.84 8.46
CA PHE A 12 -9.49 7.44 9.38
C PHE A 12 -10.91 7.42 8.79
N GLU A 13 -11.17 8.07 7.66
CA GLU A 13 -12.54 8.25 7.13
C GLU A 13 -12.74 7.70 5.71
N ASN A 14 -11.68 7.65 4.89
CA ASN A 14 -11.73 7.17 3.52
C ASN A 14 -10.51 6.28 3.22
N ASN A 15 -10.33 5.23 4.03
CA ASN A 15 -9.18 4.34 3.88
C ASN A 15 -9.24 3.59 2.53
N PRO A 16 -8.18 3.63 1.71
CA PRO A 16 -8.19 3.07 0.36
C PRO A 16 -8.39 1.55 0.33
N ILE A 17 -7.97 0.81 1.36
CA ILE A 17 -8.20 -0.64 1.41
C ILE A 17 -9.57 -0.96 2.02
N ALA A 18 -9.95 -0.32 3.12
CA ALA A 18 -11.15 -0.68 3.88
C ALA A 18 -12.47 -0.21 3.22
N LEU A 19 -12.44 0.92 2.51
CA LEU A 19 -13.62 1.49 1.85
C LEU A 19 -13.54 1.42 0.32
N GLN A 20 -12.37 1.67 -0.27
CA GLN A 20 -12.24 1.75 -1.74
C GLN A 20 -11.84 0.41 -2.38
N ILE A 21 -11.48 -0.60 -1.58
CA ILE A 21 -11.09 -1.95 -2.06
C ILE A 21 -9.90 -1.87 -3.06
N LEU A 22 -9.00 -0.90 -2.86
CA LEU A 22 -7.82 -0.68 -3.71
C LEU A 22 -6.57 -1.30 -3.08
N GLY A 23 -5.73 -1.96 -3.90
CA GLY A 23 -4.41 -2.42 -3.48
C GLY A 23 -4.38 -3.75 -2.70
N ILE A 24 -5.44 -4.55 -2.78
CA ILE A 24 -5.53 -5.84 -2.08
C ILE A 24 -4.47 -6.84 -2.59
N CYS A 25 -4.19 -6.86 -3.89
CA CYS A 25 -3.24 -7.78 -4.50
C CYS A 25 -1.82 -7.68 -3.88
N SER A 26 -1.34 -6.47 -3.68
CA SER A 26 -0.04 -6.21 -3.05
C SER A 26 -0.06 -6.46 -1.54
N ALA A 27 -1.19 -6.20 -0.87
CA ALA A 27 -1.37 -6.59 0.54
C ALA A 27 -1.28 -8.11 0.74
N LEU A 28 -1.87 -8.91 -0.15
CA LEU A 28 -1.81 -10.37 -0.06
C LEU A 28 -0.40 -10.93 -0.30
N ALA A 29 0.33 -10.32 -1.26
CA ALA A 29 1.63 -10.82 -1.72
C ALA A 29 2.81 -10.44 -0.81
N VAL A 30 2.82 -9.23 -0.26
CA VAL A 30 4.03 -8.65 0.38
C VAL A 30 4.04 -8.78 1.90
N THR A 31 2.89 -9.04 2.54
CA THR A 31 2.78 -9.06 4.01
C THR A 31 3.24 -10.36 4.68
N THR A 32 4.11 -11.15 4.04
CA THR A 32 4.73 -12.34 4.66
C THR A 32 5.95 -11.99 5.49
N LYS A 33 6.60 -10.85 5.21
CA LYS A 33 7.77 -10.33 5.93
C LYS A 33 7.62 -8.83 6.16
N MET A 34 7.78 -8.39 7.40
CA MET A 34 7.66 -6.99 7.82
C MET A 34 8.74 -6.10 7.20
N GLU A 35 9.94 -6.63 6.98
CA GLU A 35 11.00 -5.90 6.24
C GLU A 35 10.51 -5.52 4.83
N SER A 36 9.93 -6.47 4.10
CA SER A 36 9.38 -6.24 2.76
C SER A 36 8.17 -5.30 2.80
N VAL A 37 7.32 -5.42 3.82
CA VAL A 37 6.17 -4.53 4.04
C VAL A 37 6.62 -3.09 4.21
N ALA A 38 7.61 -2.83 5.08
CA ALA A 38 8.10 -1.50 5.36
C ALA A 38 8.62 -0.80 4.10
N VAL A 39 9.40 -1.53 3.28
CA VAL A 39 9.92 -0.98 2.03
C VAL A 39 8.80 -0.72 1.01
N MET A 40 7.84 -1.63 0.89
CA MET A 40 6.67 -1.45 0.01
C MET A 40 5.83 -0.24 0.42
N CYS A 41 5.58 -0.04 1.71
CA CYS A 41 4.83 1.09 2.25
C CYS A 41 5.50 2.42 1.87
N LEU A 42 6.82 2.50 2.05
CA LEU A 42 7.59 3.71 1.71
C LEU A 42 7.59 3.95 0.20
N ALA A 43 7.83 2.92 -0.60
CA ALA A 43 7.87 3.02 -2.05
C ALA A 43 6.51 3.45 -2.65
N VAL A 44 5.41 2.81 -2.24
CA VAL A 44 4.06 3.13 -2.72
C VAL A 44 3.67 4.55 -2.32
N THR A 45 3.98 4.99 -1.09
CA THR A 45 3.65 6.34 -0.63
C THR A 45 4.35 7.40 -1.46
N LEU A 46 5.65 7.25 -1.73
CA LEU A 46 6.40 8.17 -2.57
C LEU A 46 5.91 8.15 -4.02
N VAL A 47 5.76 6.97 -4.61
CA VAL A 47 5.29 6.82 -6.00
C VAL A 47 3.89 7.40 -6.16
N CYS A 48 2.98 7.17 -5.21
CA CYS A 48 1.62 7.73 -5.25
C CYS A 48 1.61 9.26 -5.15
N ALA A 49 2.43 9.83 -4.27
CA ALA A 49 2.57 11.29 -4.12
C ALA A 49 3.05 11.95 -5.42
N PHE A 50 4.15 11.45 -5.99
CA PHE A 50 4.73 12.01 -7.21
C PHE A 50 3.88 11.71 -8.46
N ALA A 51 3.32 10.51 -8.59
CA ALA A 51 2.42 10.18 -9.71
C ALA A 51 1.20 11.12 -9.73
N ASN A 52 0.57 11.36 -8.58
CA ASN A 52 -0.55 12.29 -8.49
C ASN A 52 -0.16 13.73 -8.84
N LEU A 53 1.04 14.17 -8.45
CA LEU A 53 1.58 15.48 -8.81
C LEU A 53 1.77 15.62 -10.33
N PHE A 54 2.43 14.65 -10.97
CA PHE A 54 2.70 14.70 -12.41
C PHE A 54 1.44 14.55 -13.25
N VAL A 55 0.52 13.68 -12.86
CA VAL A 55 -0.78 13.53 -13.54
C VAL A 55 -1.59 14.83 -13.44
N SER A 56 -1.62 15.47 -12.27
CA SER A 56 -2.32 16.75 -12.09
C SER A 56 -1.71 17.89 -12.91
N LEU A 57 -0.39 17.92 -13.12
CA LEU A 57 0.27 18.90 -14.00
C LEU A 57 -0.13 18.72 -15.47
N ILE A 58 -0.22 17.48 -15.95
CA ILE A 58 -0.44 17.17 -17.36
C ILE A 58 -1.94 17.09 -17.70
N ARG A 59 -2.83 17.03 -16.70
CA ARG A 59 -4.28 16.78 -16.85
C ARG A 59 -5.00 17.62 -17.93
N ASN A 60 -4.59 18.88 -18.13
CA ASN A 60 -5.24 19.79 -19.08
C ASN A 60 -4.95 19.42 -20.56
N HIS A 61 -3.91 18.64 -20.81
CA HIS A 61 -3.51 18.19 -22.15
C HIS A 61 -4.00 16.77 -22.45
N VAL A 62 -4.63 16.08 -21.50
CA VAL A 62 -5.02 14.68 -21.63
C VAL A 62 -6.48 14.56 -22.07
N PRO A 63 -6.77 14.08 -23.29
CA PRO A 63 -8.12 13.76 -23.70
C PRO A 63 -8.66 12.57 -22.90
N SER A 64 -9.95 12.59 -22.58
CA SER A 64 -10.61 11.56 -21.77
C SER A 64 -10.49 10.15 -22.35
N ALA A 65 -10.41 10.00 -23.67
CA ALA A 65 -10.33 8.71 -24.36
C ALA A 65 -9.03 7.92 -24.08
N ILE A 66 -7.92 8.61 -23.83
CA ILE A 66 -6.58 7.98 -23.65
C ILE A 66 -6.03 8.14 -22.23
N ARG A 67 -6.87 8.59 -21.29
CA ARG A 67 -6.46 9.00 -19.93
C ARG A 67 -5.72 7.90 -19.17
N ILE A 68 -6.28 6.69 -19.15
CA ILE A 68 -5.70 5.55 -18.42
C ILE A 68 -4.30 5.22 -18.94
N ILE A 69 -4.12 5.22 -20.27
CA ILE A 69 -2.84 4.92 -20.91
C ILE A 69 -1.79 5.95 -20.47
N VAL A 70 -2.12 7.25 -20.53
CA VAL A 70 -1.20 8.33 -20.13
C VAL A 70 -0.80 8.21 -18.66
N MET A 71 -1.76 7.98 -17.76
CA MET A 71 -1.47 7.81 -16.33
C MET A 71 -0.55 6.62 -16.07
N MET A 72 -0.85 5.48 -16.70
CA MET A 72 -0.07 4.26 -16.53
C MET A 72 1.36 4.42 -17.06
N THR A 73 1.56 5.16 -18.16
CA THR A 73 2.89 5.53 -18.66
C THR A 73 3.66 6.44 -17.69
N ILE A 74 3.00 7.44 -17.10
CA ILE A 74 3.61 8.32 -16.08
C ILE A 74 4.04 7.51 -14.85
N ILE A 75 3.16 6.64 -14.34
CA ILE A 75 3.46 5.79 -13.18
C ILE A 75 4.61 4.83 -13.50
N ALA A 76 4.55 4.14 -14.64
CA ALA A 76 5.58 3.18 -15.04
C ALA A 76 6.95 3.85 -15.20
N SER A 77 7.01 4.99 -15.88
CA SER A 77 8.27 5.74 -16.07
C SER A 77 8.86 6.19 -14.73
N LEU A 78 8.05 6.73 -13.81
CA LEU A 78 8.51 7.15 -12.48
C LEU A 78 9.08 5.96 -11.67
N VAL A 79 8.39 4.82 -11.71
CA VAL A 79 8.82 3.61 -11.00
C VAL A 79 10.10 3.03 -11.61
N ILE A 80 10.23 3.03 -12.94
CA ILE A 80 11.44 2.58 -13.63
C ILE A 80 12.64 3.48 -13.30
N VAL A 81 12.47 4.80 -13.29
CA VAL A 81 13.55 5.72 -12.88
C VAL A 81 13.99 5.44 -11.44
N THR A 82 13.03 5.18 -10.55
CA THR A 82 13.32 4.85 -9.14
C THR A 82 14.06 3.50 -9.02
N ASP A 83 13.66 2.49 -9.81
CA ASP A 83 14.36 1.20 -9.90
C ASP A 83 15.82 1.36 -10.38
N GLN A 84 16.05 2.17 -11.40
CA GLN A 84 17.42 2.42 -11.89
C GLN A 84 18.28 3.15 -10.86
N LEU A 85 17.72 4.11 -10.11
CA LEU A 85 18.42 4.78 -9.01
C LEU A 85 18.78 3.78 -7.90
N LEU A 86 17.87 2.90 -7.51
CA LEU A 86 18.13 1.85 -6.51
C LEU A 86 19.25 0.90 -6.96
N LYS A 87 19.24 0.46 -8.22
CA LYS A 87 20.29 -0.39 -8.79
C LYS A 87 21.67 0.28 -8.80
N ALA A 88 21.72 1.61 -8.95
CA ALA A 88 22.97 2.36 -8.97
C ALA A 88 23.60 2.56 -7.58
N TYR A 89 22.80 2.75 -6.53
CA TYR A 89 23.31 3.03 -5.18
C TYR A 89 23.34 1.80 -4.25
N VAL A 90 22.40 0.86 -4.37
CA VAL A 90 22.27 -0.29 -3.45
C VAL A 90 21.81 -1.55 -4.18
N TYR A 91 22.74 -2.24 -4.83
CA TYR A 91 22.45 -3.41 -5.68
C TYR A 91 21.78 -4.56 -4.94
N ASP A 92 22.19 -4.86 -3.69
CA ASP A 92 21.61 -5.96 -2.92
C ASP A 92 20.13 -5.72 -2.55
N VAL A 93 19.79 -4.47 -2.20
CA VAL A 93 18.40 -4.09 -1.93
C VAL A 93 17.59 -4.07 -3.23
N ALA A 94 18.17 -3.60 -4.33
CA ALA A 94 17.52 -3.59 -5.64
C ALA A 94 17.16 -5.01 -6.13
N LYS A 95 17.99 -6.02 -5.84
CA LYS A 95 17.73 -7.41 -6.22
C LYS A 95 16.48 -7.98 -5.56
N SER A 96 16.29 -7.72 -4.26
CA SER A 96 15.07 -8.12 -3.53
C SER A 96 13.85 -7.30 -3.94
N MET A 97 14.05 -6.06 -4.41
CA MET A 97 12.98 -5.16 -4.84
C MET A 97 12.48 -5.40 -6.27
N SER A 98 13.25 -6.10 -7.12
CA SER A 98 12.92 -6.28 -8.54
C SER A 98 11.53 -6.86 -8.79
N VAL A 99 11.04 -7.74 -7.90
CA VAL A 99 9.69 -8.31 -8.00
C VAL A 99 8.63 -7.30 -7.55
N TYR A 100 8.92 -6.50 -6.52
CA TYR A 100 7.98 -5.53 -5.97
C TYR A 100 7.75 -4.34 -6.90
N ILE A 101 8.73 -3.98 -7.73
CA ILE A 101 8.61 -2.91 -8.73
C ILE A 101 7.44 -3.18 -9.69
N GLY A 102 7.29 -4.41 -10.18
CA GLY A 102 6.14 -4.79 -11.01
C GLY A 102 4.79 -4.65 -10.28
N LEU A 103 4.75 -5.05 -9.00
CA LEU A 103 3.57 -4.90 -8.14
C LEU A 103 3.23 -3.44 -7.81
N ILE A 104 4.22 -2.54 -7.81
CA ILE A 104 4.01 -1.10 -7.60
C ILE A 104 3.41 -0.47 -8.86
N ILE A 105 3.91 -0.83 -10.05
CA ILE A 105 3.40 -0.31 -11.34
C ILE A 105 1.93 -0.65 -11.53
N THR A 106 1.54 -1.89 -11.22
CA THR A 106 0.16 -2.37 -11.37
C THR A 106 -0.68 -2.19 -10.11
N ASN A 107 -0.22 -1.40 -9.13
CA ASN A 107 -0.97 -1.19 -7.91
C ASN A 107 -2.19 -0.31 -8.16
N CYS A 108 -3.37 -0.86 -7.89
CA CYS A 108 -4.65 -0.19 -8.07
C CYS A 108 -4.74 1.14 -7.31
N ILE A 109 -4.06 1.30 -6.17
CA ILE A 109 -4.10 2.55 -5.41
C ILE A 109 -3.50 3.73 -6.19
N VAL A 110 -2.39 3.51 -6.88
CA VAL A 110 -1.67 4.59 -7.58
C VAL A 110 -2.50 5.08 -8.77
N MET A 111 -3.03 4.13 -9.56
CA MET A 111 -3.93 4.44 -10.67
C MET A 111 -5.25 5.06 -10.18
N GLY A 112 -5.88 4.46 -9.17
CA GLY A 112 -7.18 4.87 -8.66
C GLY A 112 -7.18 6.29 -8.09
N ARG A 113 -6.12 6.68 -7.35
CA ARG A 113 -5.99 8.06 -6.84
C ARG A 113 -5.63 9.06 -7.94
N ALA A 114 -4.79 8.66 -8.90
CA ALA A 114 -4.49 9.51 -10.05
C ALA A 114 -5.75 9.85 -10.85
N GLU A 115 -6.62 8.86 -11.07
CA GLU A 115 -7.88 9.06 -11.80
C GLU A 115 -8.93 9.83 -10.99
N ALA A 116 -9.19 9.41 -9.75
CA ALA A 116 -10.27 9.96 -8.95
C ALA A 116 -9.97 11.37 -8.42
N TYR A 117 -8.70 11.66 -8.10
CA TYR A 117 -8.31 12.92 -7.44
C TYR A 117 -7.39 13.80 -8.28
N ALA A 118 -6.31 13.26 -8.86
CA ALA A 118 -5.31 14.09 -9.56
C ALA A 118 -5.87 14.79 -10.81
N MET A 119 -6.81 14.16 -11.52
CA MET A 119 -7.46 14.78 -12.69
C MET A 119 -8.36 15.97 -12.34
N LYS A 120 -8.85 16.04 -11.10
CA LYS A 120 -9.85 17.04 -10.68
C LYS A 120 -9.24 18.14 -9.81
N ASN A 121 -8.13 17.86 -9.14
CA ASN A 121 -7.50 18.76 -8.18
C ASN A 121 -6.14 19.32 -8.65
N PRO A 122 -5.70 20.48 -8.13
CA PRO A 122 -4.42 21.08 -8.47
C PRO A 122 -3.22 20.31 -7.89
N PRO A 123 -2.01 20.50 -8.46
CA PRO A 123 -0.86 19.61 -8.22
C PRO A 123 -0.44 19.47 -6.76
N ILE A 124 -0.44 20.58 -6.01
CA ILE A 124 -0.05 20.59 -4.60
C ILE A 124 -1.04 19.77 -3.77
N MET A 125 -2.35 19.93 -3.99
CA MET A 125 -3.36 19.15 -3.27
C MET A 125 -3.29 17.66 -3.65
N SER A 126 -3.02 17.36 -4.92
CA SER A 126 -2.87 15.98 -5.41
C SER A 126 -1.65 15.27 -4.82
N PHE A 127 -0.55 15.99 -4.58
CA PHE A 127 0.63 15.45 -3.92
C PHE A 127 0.32 15.01 -2.48
N PHE A 128 -0.33 15.88 -1.69
CA PHE A 128 -0.73 15.56 -0.32
C PHE A 128 -1.78 14.46 -0.25
N ASP A 129 -2.69 14.37 -1.24
CA ASP A 129 -3.61 13.23 -1.36
C ASP A 129 -2.87 11.90 -1.57
N GLY A 130 -1.85 11.89 -2.43
CA GLY A 130 -1.04 10.69 -2.67
C GLY A 130 -0.30 10.24 -1.41
N ILE A 131 0.25 11.18 -0.63
CA ILE A 131 0.85 10.88 0.68
C ILE A 131 -0.19 10.31 1.64
N GLY A 132 -1.33 10.98 1.82
CA GLY A 132 -2.37 10.56 2.76
C GLY A 132 -2.88 9.15 2.47
N ASN A 133 -3.20 8.85 1.20
CA ASN A 133 -3.67 7.53 0.80
C ASN A 133 -2.55 6.46 0.86
N GLY A 134 -1.30 6.82 0.54
CA GLY A 134 -0.15 5.94 0.70
C GLY A 134 0.09 5.52 2.15
N ILE A 135 -0.03 6.47 3.09
CA ILE A 135 0.06 6.18 4.53
C ILE A 135 -1.15 5.35 4.99
N GLY A 136 -2.37 5.69 4.54
CA GLY A 136 -3.57 4.92 4.86
C GLY A 136 -3.46 3.44 4.43
N TYR A 137 -2.91 3.20 3.23
CA TYR A 137 -2.56 1.87 2.74
C TYR A 137 -1.49 1.20 3.61
N SER A 138 -0.45 1.94 3.97
CA SER A 138 0.67 1.43 4.78
C SER A 138 0.24 0.93 6.14
N ILE A 139 -0.72 1.59 6.81
CA ILE A 139 -1.24 1.17 8.11
C ILE A 139 -1.87 -0.23 8.03
N VAL A 140 -2.67 -0.49 7.00
CA VAL A 140 -3.31 -1.80 6.85
C VAL A 140 -2.28 -2.87 6.53
N LEU A 141 -1.29 -2.57 5.70
CA LEU A 141 -0.21 -3.50 5.37
C LEU A 141 0.63 -3.86 6.59
N VAL A 142 1.00 -2.87 7.41
CA VAL A 142 1.74 -3.07 8.65
C VAL A 142 0.92 -3.91 9.63
N PHE A 143 -0.39 -3.65 9.75
CA PHE A 143 -1.28 -4.45 10.59
C PHE A 143 -1.33 -5.92 10.12
N VAL A 144 -1.61 -6.16 8.84
CA VAL A 144 -1.71 -7.52 8.29
C VAL A 144 -0.35 -8.23 8.34
N GLY A 145 0.74 -7.54 8.03
CA GLY A 145 2.10 -8.08 8.09
C GLY A 145 2.51 -8.47 9.50
N PHE A 146 2.18 -7.64 10.49
CA PHE A 146 2.47 -7.90 11.89
C PHE A 146 1.83 -9.22 12.34
N PHE A 147 0.53 -9.41 12.10
CA PHE A 147 -0.15 -10.65 12.50
C PHE A 147 0.33 -11.86 11.68
N ARG A 148 0.61 -11.70 10.38
CA ARG A 148 1.06 -12.81 9.53
C ARG A 148 2.47 -13.28 9.87
N GLU A 149 3.41 -12.37 10.13
CA GLU A 149 4.78 -12.76 10.49
C GLU A 149 4.83 -13.35 11.90
N LEU A 150 4.10 -12.74 12.85
CA LEU A 150 4.01 -13.21 14.23
C LEU A 150 3.39 -14.61 14.31
N LEU A 151 2.25 -14.84 13.64
CA LEU A 151 1.57 -16.14 13.66
C LEU A 151 2.23 -17.19 12.75
N GLY A 152 2.84 -16.74 11.65
CA GLY A 152 3.48 -17.63 10.68
C GLY A 152 4.81 -18.16 11.16
N SER A 153 5.66 -17.28 11.70
CA SER A 153 7.07 -17.60 12.01
C SER A 153 7.46 -17.42 13.47
N GLY A 154 6.62 -16.75 14.28
CA GLY A 154 6.96 -16.38 15.66
C GLY A 154 7.98 -15.25 15.78
N LYS A 155 8.39 -14.66 14.64
CA LYS A 155 9.37 -13.57 14.57
C LYS A 155 8.68 -12.26 14.16
N LEU A 156 9.25 -11.13 14.58
CA LEU A 156 8.96 -9.82 13.99
C LEU A 156 10.27 -9.12 13.69
N PHE A 157 10.44 -8.62 12.46
CA PHE A 157 11.66 -7.94 12.05
C PHE A 157 12.93 -8.77 12.34
N GLY A 158 12.83 -10.09 12.17
CA GLY A 158 13.92 -11.03 12.45
C GLY A 158 14.19 -11.32 13.94
N VAL A 159 13.49 -10.67 14.88
CA VAL A 159 13.57 -10.94 16.31
C VAL A 159 12.56 -12.02 16.70
N SER A 160 13.04 -13.13 17.26
CA SER A 160 12.18 -14.21 17.79
C SER A 160 11.44 -13.72 19.05
N ILE A 161 10.12 -13.55 18.95
CA ILE A 161 9.27 -13.12 20.09
C ILE A 161 8.53 -14.32 20.69
N LEU A 162 8.05 -15.20 19.82
CA LEU A 162 7.51 -16.49 20.21
C LEU A 162 8.61 -17.53 19.96
N ALA A 163 9.10 -18.12 21.05
CA ALA A 163 10.06 -19.20 20.95
C ALA A 163 9.40 -20.39 20.22
N THR A 164 9.89 -20.67 19.02
CA THR A 164 9.36 -21.72 18.16
C THR A 164 9.74 -23.09 18.69
N THR A 165 8.91 -24.11 18.50
CA THR A 165 9.21 -25.51 18.89
C THR A 165 10.52 -26.05 18.30
N GLY A 166 11.02 -25.49 17.19
CA GLY A 166 12.33 -25.81 16.61
C GLY A 166 13.55 -25.19 17.33
N GLU A 167 13.35 -24.14 18.12
CA GLU A 167 14.38 -23.46 18.94
C GLU A 167 14.19 -23.78 20.45
N GLY A 168 13.34 -24.76 20.80
CA GLY A 168 13.08 -25.19 22.18
C GLY A 168 11.93 -24.46 22.89
N GLY A 169 11.09 -23.72 22.16
CA GLY A 169 9.93 -23.01 22.71
C GLY A 169 8.59 -23.73 22.59
N TRP A 170 7.51 -23.03 22.94
CA TRP A 170 6.15 -23.58 23.07
C TRP A 170 5.26 -23.33 21.84
N TYR A 171 5.71 -22.54 20.87
CA TYR A 171 4.89 -22.11 19.73
C TYR A 171 5.16 -22.95 18.47
N GLN A 172 4.13 -23.64 17.97
CA GLN A 172 4.17 -24.26 16.64
C GLN A 172 3.78 -23.22 15.58
N THR A 173 4.65 -23.05 14.59
CA THR A 173 4.41 -22.14 13.46
C THR A 173 3.12 -22.50 12.73
N ASN A 174 2.22 -21.52 12.58
CA ASN A 174 1.01 -21.71 11.82
C ASN A 174 1.28 -21.50 10.32
N GLY A 175 1.53 -22.59 9.60
CA GLY A 175 1.75 -22.55 8.16
C GLY A 175 0.62 -21.84 7.40
N MET A 176 -0.62 -21.91 7.88
CA MET A 176 -1.79 -21.24 7.29
C MET A 176 -1.67 -19.70 7.30
N ALA A 177 -1.00 -19.12 8.30
CA ALA A 177 -0.80 -17.67 8.42
C ALA A 177 0.14 -17.09 7.35
N LEU A 178 0.91 -17.96 6.68
CA LEU A 178 1.77 -17.57 5.57
C LEU A 178 1.03 -17.58 4.22
N LEU A 179 -0.05 -18.34 4.07
CA LEU A 179 -0.83 -18.38 2.82
C LEU A 179 -1.78 -17.19 2.68
N ALA A 180 -2.17 -16.88 1.43
CA ALA A 180 -3.10 -15.80 1.09
C ALA A 180 -4.45 -15.81 1.83
N PRO A 181 -5.10 -16.96 2.16
CA PRO A 181 -6.37 -16.98 2.87
C PRO A 181 -6.32 -16.26 4.24
N SER A 182 -5.20 -16.35 4.95
CA SER A 182 -5.03 -15.68 6.24
C SER A 182 -5.12 -14.15 6.14
N ALA A 183 -4.58 -13.58 5.07
CA ALA A 183 -4.61 -12.14 4.84
C ALA A 183 -6.04 -11.64 4.57
N PHE A 184 -6.88 -12.43 3.87
CA PHE A 184 -8.30 -12.09 3.71
C PHE A 184 -9.04 -12.04 5.05
N PHE A 185 -8.82 -13.02 5.94
CA PHE A 185 -9.42 -13.01 7.27
C PHE A 185 -8.96 -11.81 8.10
N LEU A 186 -7.66 -11.50 8.09
CA LEU A 186 -7.10 -10.37 8.84
C LEU A 186 -7.60 -9.02 8.31
N ILE A 187 -7.68 -8.84 6.99
CA ILE A 187 -8.29 -7.65 6.39
C ILE A 187 -9.78 -7.56 6.76
N GLY A 188 -10.50 -8.69 6.71
CA GLY A 188 -11.91 -8.75 7.13
C GLY A 188 -12.12 -8.33 8.59
N PHE A 189 -11.29 -8.84 9.51
CA PHE A 189 -11.31 -8.43 10.93
C PHE A 189 -10.94 -6.96 11.12
N PHE A 190 -9.96 -6.46 10.36
CA PHE A 190 -9.57 -5.05 10.39
C PHE A 190 -10.72 -4.14 9.95
N ILE A 191 -11.39 -4.48 8.84
CA ILE A 191 -12.56 -3.75 8.34
C ILE A 191 -13.71 -3.82 9.35
N TRP A 192 -13.97 -4.99 9.92
CA TRP A 192 -15.01 -5.16 10.95
C TRP A 192 -14.73 -4.28 12.18
N GLY A 193 -13.50 -4.24 12.66
CA GLY A 193 -13.08 -3.37 13.77
C GLY A 193 -13.26 -1.89 13.45
N LEU A 194 -12.85 -1.45 12.25
CA LEU A 194 -13.06 -0.07 11.80
C LEU A 194 -14.54 0.31 11.72
N ARG A 195 -15.37 -0.54 11.10
CA ARG A 195 -16.82 -0.29 10.96
C ARG A 195 -17.57 -0.35 12.29
N THR A 196 -17.10 -1.13 13.24
CA THR A 196 -17.67 -1.16 14.60
C THR A 196 -17.41 0.15 15.34
N TRP A 197 -16.23 0.76 15.12
CA TRP A 197 -15.84 2.00 15.77
C TRP A 197 -16.39 3.25 15.08
N LYS A 198 -16.42 3.27 13.73
CA LYS A 198 -17.01 4.33 12.92
C LYS A 198 -18.21 3.80 12.13
N LYS A 199 -19.40 3.93 12.72
CA LYS A 199 -20.67 3.50 12.11
C LYS A 199 -21.07 4.32 10.88
N ASP A 200 -20.49 5.51 10.67
CA ASP A 200 -20.74 6.35 9.48
C ASP A 200 -20.32 5.69 8.15
N GLN A 201 -19.51 4.62 8.20
CA GLN A 201 -19.05 3.86 7.03
C GLN A 201 -19.92 2.63 6.72
N ILE A 202 -20.97 2.40 7.49
CA ILE A 202 -21.92 1.33 7.22
C ILE A 202 -22.84 1.83 6.11
N GLU A 203 -22.69 1.29 4.91
CA GLU A 203 -23.65 1.49 3.83
C GLU A 203 -25.02 1.02 4.33
N GLU A 204 -26.00 1.93 4.41
CA GLU A 204 -27.40 1.53 4.57
C GLU A 204 -27.76 0.71 3.33
N MET A 205 -28.09 -0.56 3.55
CA MET A 205 -28.49 -1.50 2.49
C MET A 205 -29.82 -1.10 1.85
#